data_AF-A9KM79-F1
#
_entry.id   AF-A9KM79-F1
#
_cell.length_a   1.000
_cell.length_b   1.000
_cell.length_c   1.000
_cell.angle_alpha   90.00
_cell.angle_beta   90.00
_cell.angle_gamma   90.00
#
_symmetry.space_group_name_H-M   'P 1'
#
loop_
_entity.id
_entity.type
_entity.pdbx_description
1 polymer ?
#
loop_
_entity_poly.entity_id
_entity_poly.type
_entity_poly.pdbx_seq_one_letter_code
_entity_poly.pdbx_strand_id
1 'polypeptide(L)' 'MKIKFSEEQTALLKKMGITFSLQGNLSEDYLMELDMVVTDYMIENGIEEDETVNEVGKLCEQILEKINE' A
#
# COMPACT_ATOMS: atom_id res chain seq x y z
N MET A 1 0.08 5.68 -14.41
CA MET A 1 -0.82 6.58 -13.65
C MET A 1 -0.04 7.41 -12.65
N LYS A 2 -0.40 8.67 -12.38
CA LYS A 2 0.25 9.48 -11.33
C LYS A 2 -0.56 9.43 -10.04
N ILE A 3 -0.05 8.73 -9.04
CA ILE A 3 -0.70 8.59 -7.73
C ILE A 3 0.02 9.50 -6.72
N LYS A 4 -0.76 10.16 -5.87
CA LYS A 4 -0.23 10.95 -4.75
C LYS A 4 -0.50 10.22 -3.44
N PHE A 5 0.55 9.66 -2.88
CA PHE A 5 0.53 9.07 -1.54
C PHE A 5 0.79 10.15 -0.48
N SER A 6 0.17 9.99 0.68
CA SER A 6 0.49 10.80 1.86
C SER A 6 1.89 10.46 2.40
N GLU A 7 2.39 11.26 3.35
CA GLU A 7 3.66 10.95 4.02
C GLU A 7 3.60 9.62 4.78
N GLU A 8 2.47 9.34 5.44
CA GLU A 8 2.24 8.08 6.16
C GLU A 8 2.20 6.87 5.22
N GLN A 9 1.47 6.99 4.11
CA GLN A 9 1.42 5.96 3.07
C GLN A 9 2.81 5.71 2.47
N THR A 10 3.56 6.77 2.18
CA THR A 10 4.93 6.67 1.67
C THR A 10 5.86 6.00 2.69
N ALA A 11 5.72 6.33 3.98
CA ALA A 11 6.51 5.72 5.04
C ALA A 11 6.18 4.22 5.19
N LEU A 12 4.91 3.85 5.06
CA LEU A 12 4.47 2.46 5.11
C LEU A 12 5.00 1.65 3.92
N LEU A 13 4.85 2.16 2.70
CA LEU A 13 5.38 1.53 1.48
C LEU A 13 6.89 1.33 1.51
N LYS A 14 7.64 2.27 2.13
CA LYS A 14 9.09 2.10 2.34
C LYS A 14 9.42 0.98 3.32
N LYS A 15 8.60 0.77 4.35
CA LYS A 15 8.78 -0.35 5.30
C LYS A 15 8.58 -1.70 4.63
N MET A 16 7.71 -1.76 3.63
CA MET A 16 7.45 -2.96 2.82
C MET A 16 8.60 -3.30 1.85
N GLY A 17 9.68 -2.50 1.81
CA GLY A 17 10.85 -2.81 1.00
C GLY A 17 10.72 -2.48 -0.48
N ILE A 18 9.77 -1.63 -0.85
CA ILE A 18 9.56 -1.22 -2.25
C ILE A 18 10.79 -0.47 -2.78
N THR A 19 11.32 -0.96 -3.90
CA THR A 19 12.59 -0.47 -4.48
C THR A 19 12.42 0.55 -5.61
N PHE A 20 11.21 0.73 -6.14
CA PHE A 20 10.93 1.69 -7.20
C PHE A 20 10.48 3.06 -6.68
N SER A 21 10.59 4.06 -7.55
CA SER A 21 10.17 5.42 -7.24
C SER A 21 8.64 5.53 -7.17
N LEU A 22 8.12 5.88 -6.00
CA LEU A 22 6.74 6.32 -5.80
C LEU A 22 6.49 7.74 -6.33
N GLN A 23 7.54 8.45 -6.76
CA GLN A 23 7.43 9.76 -7.38
C GLN A 23 7.25 9.62 -8.90
N GLY A 24 6.11 10.10 -9.40
CA GLY A 24 5.84 10.20 -10.83
C GLY A 24 4.75 9.26 -11.32
N ASN A 25 4.86 8.84 -12.58
CA ASN A 25 3.94 7.88 -13.17
C ASN A 25 4.40 6.46 -12.83
N LEU A 26 3.51 5.69 -12.21
CA LEU A 26 3.68 4.25 -12.02
C LEU A 26 3.18 3.52 -13.28
N SER A 27 3.94 2.51 -13.73
CA SER A 27 3.50 1.56 -14.76
C SER A 27 2.51 0.56 -14.17
N GLU A 28 1.79 -0.16 -15.03
CA GLU A 28 0.90 -1.25 -14.61
C GLU A 28 1.65 -2.32 -13.82
N ASP A 29 2.88 -2.68 -14.23
CA ASP A 29 3.71 -3.64 -13.49
C ASP A 29 3.97 -3.19 -12.04
N TYR A 30 4.29 -1.91 -11.82
CA TYR A 30 4.51 -1.38 -10.47
C TYR A 30 3.22 -1.25 -9.67
N LEU A 31 2.07 -1.01 -10.34
CA LEU A 31 0.76 -1.01 -9.67
C LEU A 31 0.39 -2.41 -9.21
N MET A 32 0.67 -3.44 -10.02
CA MET A 32 0.43 -4.84 -9.65
C MET A 32 1.36 -5.29 -8.51
N GLU A 33 2.63 -4.87 -8.53
CA GLU A 33 3.56 -5.12 -7.43
C GLU A 33 3.11 -4.43 -6.13
N LEU A 34 2.61 -3.19 -6.22
CA LEU A 34 2.01 -2.50 -5.07
C LEU A 34 0.82 -3.26 -4.51
N ASP A 35 -0.12 -3.66 -5.36
CA ASP A 35 -1.34 -4.36 -4.95
C ASP A 35 -1.00 -5.65 -4.18
N MET A 36 -0.08 -6.45 -4.71
CA MET A 36 0.38 -7.69 -4.09
C MET A 36 1.05 -7.43 -2.73
N VAL A 37 2.06 -6.56 -2.71
CA VAL A 37 2.87 -6.32 -1.50
C VAL A 37 2.04 -5.67 -0.39
N VAL A 38 1.15 -4.75 -0.73
CA VAL A 38 0.29 -4.06 0.25
C VAL A 38 -0.77 -5.02 0.79
N THR A 39 -1.34 -5.89 -0.05
CA THR A 39 -2.29 -6.92 0.38
C THR A 39 -1.64 -7.90 1.35
N ASP A 40 -0.47 -8.43 1.01
CA ASP A 40 0.27 -9.35 1.89
C ASP A 40 0.58 -8.69 3.24
N TYR A 41 1.06 -7.45 3.21
CA TYR A 41 1.37 -6.71 4.43
C TYR A 41 0.13 -6.42 5.28
N MET A 42 -1.02 -6.14 4.66
CA MET A 42 -2.30 -5.94 5.34
C MET A 42 -2.74 -7.23 6.06
N ILE A 43 -2.62 -8.38 5.41
CA ILE A 43 -2.98 -9.68 6.02
C ILE A 43 -2.09 -9.96 7.23
N GLU A 44 -0.79 -9.68 7.12
CA GLU A 44 0.17 -9.97 8.20
C GLU A 44 0.14 -8.97 9.36
N ASN A 45 -0.17 -7.69 9.10
CA ASN A 45 0.04 -6.60 10.08
C ASN A 45 -1.18 -5.69 10.28
N GLY A 46 -2.17 -5.76 9.39
CA GLY A 46 -3.31 -4.84 9.34
C GLY A 46 -4.61 -5.41 9.93
N ILE A 47 -4.67 -6.72 10.15
CA ILE A 47 -5.84 -7.44 10.65
C ILE A 47 -5.49 -8.03 12.03
N GLU A 48 -6.29 -7.69 13.03
CA GLU A 48 -6.13 -8.20 14.40
C GLU A 48 -6.78 -9.59 14.56
N GLU A 49 -6.55 -10.24 15.71
CA GLU A 49 -7.10 -11.58 16.00
C GLU A 49 -8.64 -11.65 15.97
N ASP A 50 -9.32 -10.54 16.22
CA ASP A 50 -10.79 -10.44 16.18
C ASP A 50 -11.34 -10.03 14.81
N GLU A 51 -10.52 -10.17 13.76
CA GLU A 51 -10.80 -9.79 12.38
C GLU A 51 -11.05 -8.28 12.18
N THR A 52 -10.72 -7.44 13.17
CA THR A 52 -10.82 -5.99 13.03
C THR A 52 -9.61 -5.42 12.28
N VAL A 53 -9.88 -4.39 11.46
CA VAL A 53 -8.85 -3.66 10.72
C VAL A 53 -8.26 -2.56 11.60
N ASN A 54 -6.97 -2.65 11.89
CA ASN A 54 -6.25 -1.66 12.71
C ASN A 54 -5.81 -0.44 11.87
N GLU A 55 -5.07 0.50 12.47
CA GLU A 55 -4.62 1.71 11.77
C GLU A 55 -3.67 1.41 10.60
N VAL A 56 -2.87 0.35 10.69
CA VAL A 56 -2.01 -0.10 9.59
C VAL A 56 -2.85 -0.68 8.46
N GLY A 57 -3.85 -1.49 8.78
CA GLY A 57 -4.79 -2.05 7.80
C GLY A 57 -5.57 -0.96 7.07
N LYS A 58 -6.06 0.06 7.78
CA LYS A 58 -6.73 1.23 7.15
C LYS A 58 -5.81 1.98 6.20
N LEU A 59 -4.54 2.12 6.53
CA LEU A 59 -3.56 2.74 5.63
C LEU A 59 -3.33 1.87 4.38
N CYS A 60 -3.31 0.55 4.52
CA CYS A 60 -3.20 -0.38 3.39
C CYS A 60 -4.44 -0.28 2.48
N GLU A 61 -5.65 -0.29 3.04
CA GLU A 61 -6.90 -0.12 2.29
C GLU A 61 -6.89 1.18 1.47
N GLN A 62 -6.51 2.30 2.08
CA GLN A 62 -6.42 3.59 1.38
C GLN A 62 -5.38 3.60 0.25
N ILE A 63 -4.32 2.80 0.36
CA ILE A 63 -3.32 2.65 -0.71
C ILE A 63 -3.92 1.81 -1.84
N LEU A 64 -4.57 0.69 -1.52
CA LEU A 64 -5.20 -0.21 -2.47
C LEU A 64 -6.33 0.49 -3.26
N GLU A 65 -7.15 1.30 -2.59
CA GLU A 65 -8.17 2.13 -3.26
C GLU A 65 -7.53 3.07 -4.29
N LYS A 66 -6.42 3.73 -3.94
CA LYS A 66 -5.74 4.70 -4.82
C LYS A 66 -5.12 4.08 -6.07
N ILE A 67 -4.66 2.84 -6.00
CA ILE A 67 -4.02 2.16 -7.14
C ILE A 67 -5.05 1.47 -8.06
N ASN A 68 -6.27 1.26 -7.56
CA ASN A 68 -7.39 0.62 -8.29
C ASN A 68 -8.45 1.63 -8.81
N GLU A 69 -8.25 2.94 -8.60
CA GLU A 69 -9.09 4.05 -9.10
C GLU A 69 -8.80 4.43 -10.57
#